data_AF-A0A932CXS2-F1
#
_entry.id   AF-A0A932CXS2-F1
#
_cell.length_a   1.000
_cell.length_b   1.000
_cell.length_c   1.000
_cell.angle_alpha   90.00
_cell.angle_beta   90.00
_cell.angle_gamma   90.00
#
_symmetry.space_group_name_H-M   'P 1'
#
loop_
_entity.id
_entity.type
_entity.pdbx_description
1 polymer ?
#
loop_
_entity_poly.entity_id
_entity_poly.type
_entity_poly.pdbx_seq_one_letter_code
_entity_poly.pdbx_strand_id
1 'polypeptide(L)' 'MATAKVFKHGNSQAVRLPREFRVEGDEVEVSRVGRVIILRPKRISYEDALAAVAGFKGKLRRAQDTDQERDRG' A
#
# COMPACT_ATOMS: atom_id res chain seq x y z
N MET A 1 -0.92 -19.30 -13.09
CA MET A 1 -1.58 -18.12 -13.70
C MET A 1 -3.07 -18.39 -13.76
N ALA A 2 -3.90 -17.40 -13.46
CA ALA A 2 -5.35 -17.50 -13.61
C ALA A 2 -5.88 -16.35 -14.46
N THR A 3 -6.99 -16.57 -15.14
CA THR A 3 -7.75 -15.54 -15.84
C THR A 3 -8.93 -15.11 -14.98
N ALA A 4 -9.25 -13.82 -14.97
CA ALA A 4 -10.42 -13.28 -14.28
C ALA A 4 -11.48 -12.81 -15.27
N LYS A 5 -12.76 -12.96 -14.91
CA LYS A 5 -13.85 -12.45 -15.73
C LYS A 5 -14.00 -10.95 -15.51
N VAL A 6 -14.03 -10.19 -16.61
CA VAL A 6 -14.40 -8.78 -16.63
C VAL A 6 -15.90 -8.67 -16.87
N PHE A 7 -16.59 -7.85 -16.10
CA PHE A 7 -18.04 -7.66 -16.19
C PHE A 7 -18.43 -6.22 -15.83
N LYS A 8 -19.72 -5.89 -15.96
CA LYS A 8 -20.30 -4.60 -15.57
C LYS A 8 -20.98 -4.73 -14.20
N HIS A 9 -20.77 -3.74 -13.34
CA HIS A 9 -21.51 -3.59 -12.08
C HIS A 9 -22.06 -2.16 -12.02
N GLY A 10 -23.35 -2.00 -12.31
CA GLY A 10 -23.93 -0.70 -12.65
C GLY A 10 -23.22 -0.08 -13.87
N ASN A 11 -22.85 1.19 -13.76
CA ASN A 11 -22.11 1.90 -14.82
C ASN A 11 -20.61 1.55 -14.85
N SER A 12 -20.10 0.90 -13.80
CA SER A 12 -18.67 0.60 -13.63
C SER A 12 -18.25 -0.71 -14.28
N GLN A 13 -16.97 -0.80 -14.65
CA GLN A 13 -16.32 -2.06 -14.99
C GLN A 13 -15.78 -2.73 -13.72
N ALA A 14 -15.95 -4.04 -13.60
CA ALA A 14 -15.50 -4.83 -12.47
C ALA A 14 -14.77 -6.10 -12.93
N VAL A 15 -13.89 -6.61 -12.07
CA VAL A 15 -13.15 -7.86 -12.27
C VAL A 15 -13.51 -8.82 -11.14
N ARG A 16 -13.90 -10.05 -11.47
CA ARG A 16 -14.16 -11.08 -10.46
C ARG A 16 -12.85 -11.78 -10.11
N LEU A 17 -12.28 -11.43 -8.96
CA LEU A 17 -11.02 -12.05 -8.50
C LEU A 17 -11.24 -13.54 -8.18
N PRO A 18 -10.39 -14.43 -8.69
CA PRO A 18 -10.34 -15.82 -8.22
C PRO A 18 -9.99 -15.89 -6.73
N ARG A 19 -10.33 -17.02 -6.08
CA ARG A 19 -10.24 -17.15 -4.62
C ARG A 19 -8.82 -16.94 -4.10
N GLU A 20 -7.84 -17.43 -4.84
CA GLU A 20 -6.41 -17.35 -4.54
C GLU A 20 -5.82 -15.94 -4.72
N PHE A 21 -6.56 -15.01 -5.32
CA PHE A 21 -6.17 -13.59 -5.48
C PHE A 21 -7.07 -12.64 -4.68
N ARG A 22 -7.82 -13.13 -3.69
CA ARG A 22 -8.57 -12.22 -2.80
C ARG A 22 -7.60 -11.34 -2.04
N VAL A 23 -7.95 -10.06 -1.99
CA VAL A 23 -7.24 -9.07 -1.17
C VAL A 23 -7.86 -9.07 0.22
N GLU A 24 -7.05 -8.87 1.25
CA GLU A 24 -7.52 -8.60 2.59
C GLU A 24 -8.17 -7.20 2.67
N GLY A 25 -9.23 -7.10 3.48
CA GLY A 25 -10.01 -5.87 3.62
C GLY A 25 -11.07 -5.69 2.53
N ASP A 26 -11.63 -4.48 2.50
CA ASP A 26 -12.73 -4.04 1.62
C ASP A 26 -12.28 -3.00 0.57
N GLU A 27 -11.09 -2.44 0.72
CA GLU A 27 -10.56 -1.38 -0.14
C GLU A 27 -9.13 -1.68 -0.63
N VAL A 28 -8.86 -1.30 -1.87
CA VAL A 28 -7.53 -1.36 -2.50
C VAL A 28 -7.12 -0.01 -3.07
N GLU A 29 -5.83 0.27 -2.99
CA GLU A 29 -5.20 1.29 -3.82
C GLU A 29 -5.00 0.77 -5.24
N VAL A 30 -5.30 1.61 -6.23
CA VAL A 30 -5.22 1.27 -7.65
C VAL A 30 -4.18 2.17 -8.31
N SER A 31 -3.23 1.57 -9.02
CA SER A 31 -2.24 2.29 -9.82
C SER A 31 -2.07 1.64 -11.19
N ARG A 32 -1.58 2.40 -12.17
CA ARG A 32 -1.36 1.93 -13.54
C ARG A 32 0.10 2.14 -13.96
N VAL A 33 0.71 1.11 -14.52
CA VAL A 33 2.03 1.16 -15.15
C VAL A 33 1.91 0.62 -16.57
N GLY A 34 1.91 1.52 -17.56
CA GLY A 34 1.63 1.17 -18.95
C GLY A 34 0.24 0.53 -19.11
N ARG A 35 0.22 -0.75 -19.49
CA ARG A 35 -1.02 -1.54 -19.65
C ARG A 35 -1.37 -2.40 -18.42
N VAL A 36 -0.58 -2.32 -17.35
CA VAL A 36 -0.75 -3.11 -16.13
C VAL A 36 -1.50 -2.29 -15.08
N ILE A 37 -2.53 -2.87 -14.48
CA ILE A 37 -3.20 -2.33 -13.29
C ILE A 37 -2.65 -3.09 -12.08
N ILE A 38 -2.18 -2.35 -11.07
CA ILE A 38 -1.68 -2.90 -9.81
C ILE A 38 -2.68 -2.53 -8.71
N LEU A 39 -3.16 -3.55 -8.01
CA LEU A 39 -4.04 -3.42 -6.84
C LEU A 39 -3.22 -3.74 -5.59
N ARG A 40 -3.25 -2.85 -4.60
CA ARG A 40 -2.61 -3.05 -3.28
C ARG A 40 -3.64 -2.90 -2.17
N PRO A 41 -3.61 -3.71 -1.10
CA PRO A 41 -4.46 -3.45 0.06
C PRO A 41 -4.27 -2.02 0.56
N LYS A 42 -5.36 -1.28 0.79
CA LYS A 42 -5.26 0.11 1.28
C LYS A 42 -4.80 0.18 2.73
N ARG A 43 -5.20 -0.81 3.52
CA ARG A 43 -4.71 -1.00 4.88
C ARG A 43 -3.69 -2.12 4.86
N ILE A 44 -2.52 -1.83 5.39
CA ILE A 44 -1.49 -2.84 5.66
C ILE A 44 -1.62 -3.31 7.09
N SER A 45 -1.35 -4.60 7.33
CA SER A 45 -1.31 -5.13 8.68
C SER A 45 -0.09 -4.59 9.44
N TYR A 46 -0.09 -4.75 10.77
CA TYR A 46 1.10 -4.47 11.57
C TYR A 46 2.28 -5.36 11.15
N GLU A 47 1.99 -6.60 10.74
CA GLU A 47 3.00 -7.56 10.27
C GLU A 47 3.65 -7.10 8.96
N ASP A 48 2.85 -6.59 8.01
CA ASP A 48 3.35 -6.02 6.76
C ASP A 48 4.28 -4.83 7.01
N ALA A 49 3.88 -3.95 7.95
CA ALA A 49 4.69 -2.81 8.34
C ALA A 49 6.02 -3.25 8.97
N LEU A 50 5.97 -4.24 9.87
CA LEU A 50 7.16 -4.78 10.52
C LEU A 50 8.10 -5.44 9.51
N ALA A 51 7.56 -6.22 8.57
CA ALA A 51 8.32 -6.84 7.49
C ALA A 51 9.00 -5.80 6.59
N ALA A 52 8.30 -4.70 6.26
CA ALA A 52 8.86 -3.61 5.49
C ALA A 52 10.06 -2.95 6.20
N VAL A 53 9.95 -2.72 7.51
CA VAL A 53 11.03 -2.19 8.34
C VAL A 53 12.20 -3.18 8.42
N ALA A 54 11.91 -4.46 8.65
CA ALA A 54 12.93 -5.52 8.72
C ALA A 54 13.71 -5.68 7.40
N GLY A 55 13.06 -5.43 6.26
CA GLY A 55 13.68 -5.48 4.93
C GLY A 55 14.49 -4.24 4.56
N PHE A 56 14.43 -3.16 5.33
CA PHE A 56 15.10 -1.91 5.00
C PHE A 56 16.63 -2.03 5.07
N LYS A 57 17.31 -1.67 3.98
CA LYS A 57 18.77 -1.61 3.90
C LYS A 57 19.20 -0.19 3.56
N GLY A 58 19.45 0.62 4.59
CA GLY A 58 19.86 2.01 4.41
C GLY A 58 20.22 2.68 5.74
N LYS A 59 20.74 3.91 5.67
CA LYS A 59 20.98 4.73 6.86
C LYS A 59 19.74 5.58 7.12
N LEU A 60 19.10 5.38 8.28
CA LEU A 60 18.09 6.30 8.78
C LEU A 60 18.80 7.53 9.35
N ARG A 61 18.42 8.72 8.90
CA ARG A 61 18.88 9.98 9.51
C ARG A 61 17.72 10.57 10.28
N ARG A 62 17.92 10.82 11.57
CA ARG A 62 17.01 11.63 12.37
C ARG A 62 17.33 13.09 12.07
N ALA A 63 16.37 13.83 11.50
CA ALA A 63 16.41 15.28 11.51
C ALA A 63 15.89 15.72 12.88
N GLN A 64 16.81 15.90 13.82
CA GLN A 64 16.49 16.50 15.12
C GLN A 64 16.84 17.98 15.01
N ASP A 65 15.85 18.84 15.19
CA ASP A 65 16.10 20.27 15.33
C ASP A 65 17.03 20.48 16.53
N THR A 66 18.04 21.34 16.35
CA THR A 66 18.90 21.77 17.46
C THR A 66 18.05 22.43 18.53
N ASP A 67 18.28 22.09 19.79
CA ASP A 67 17.57 22.66 20.93
C ASP A 67 17.51 24.19 20.80
N GLN A 68 16.30 24.75 20.80
CA GLN A 68 16.12 26.20 20.86
C GLN A 68 16.71 26.69 22.19
N GLU A 69 17.65 27.62 22.13
CA GLU A 69 18.12 28.37 23.29
C GLU A 69 16.90 29.01 23.97
N ARG A 70 16.51 28.47 25.12
CA ARG A 70 15.52 29.12 25.98
C ARG A 70 16.23 30.27 26.65
N ASP A 71 16.02 31.47 26.14
CA ASP A 71 16.45 32.70 26.76
C ASP A 71 15.83 32.77 28.17
N ARG A 72 16.64 32.47 29.18
CA ARG A 72 16.24 32.62 30.59
C ARG A 72 16.55 34.05 30.99
N GLY A 73 15.62 34.94 30.68
CA GLY A 73 15.51 36.27 31.30
C GLY A 73 14.96 36.18 32.72
#